data_AF-A0A8S4FUS9-F1
#
_entry.id   AF-A0A8S4FUS9-F1
#
_cell.length_a   1.000
_cell.length_b   1.000
_cell.length_c   1.000
_cell.angle_alpha   90.00
_cell.angle_beta   90.00
_cell.angle_gamma   90.00
#
_symmetry.space_group_name_H-M   'P 1'
#
loop_
_entity.id
_entity.type
_entity.pdbx_description
1 polymer ?
#
loop_
_entity_poly.entity_id
_entity_poly.type
_entity_poly.pdbx_seq_one_letter_code
_entity_poly.pdbx_strand_id
1 'polypeptide(L)'
;MVLSEAEDTSLKQLIRKRSSIKGRLTVFKDYLAVISQIPTTDLQKADVKELSLRLQKLESLFSDFDALQIEIEVLSNDEEQSKERYSIENRFYSLISSAQIIIESSNQGDDIFVNAK
;
A
#
# COMPACT_ATOMS: atom_id res chain seq x y z
N MET A 1 6.54 32.50 2.35
CA MET A 1 6.09 32.65 0.95
C MET A 1 4.57 32.55 0.97
N VAL A 2 3.85 33.51 0.40
CA VAL A 2 2.37 33.45 0.33
C VAL A 2 2.02 32.77 -1.00
N LEU A 3 1.30 31.66 -0.95
CA LEU A 3 0.83 30.98 -2.16
C LEU A 3 -0.17 31.85 -2.91
N SER A 4 -0.15 31.78 -4.24
CA SER A 4 -1.25 32.30 -5.05
C SER A 4 -2.54 31.52 -4.79
N GLU A 5 -3.69 32.12 -5.11
CA GLU A 5 -5.01 31.47 -4.97
C GLU A 5 -5.11 30.17 -5.78
N ALA A 6 -4.46 30.12 -6.94
CA ALA A 6 -4.38 28.93 -7.79
C ALA A 6 -3.54 27.82 -7.15
N GLU A 7 -2.40 28.16 -6.54
CA GLU A 7 -1.53 27.21 -5.84
C GLU A 7 -2.20 26.66 -4.57
N ASP A 8 -2.88 27.50 -3.80
CA ASP A 8 -3.64 27.07 -2.61
C ASP A 8 -4.79 26.12 -2.98
N THR A 9 -5.51 26.41 -4.07
CA THR A 9 -6.55 25.52 -4.60
C THR A 9 -5.97 24.16 -5.03
N SER A 10 -4.82 24.18 -5.71
CA SER A 10 -4.12 22.96 -6.16
C SER A 10 -3.66 22.13 -4.97
N LEU A 11 -3.03 22.75 -3.97
CA LEU A 11 -2.58 22.08 -2.74
C LEU A 11 -3.76 21.38 -2.03
N LYS A 12 -4.90 22.07 -1.88
CA LYS A 12 -6.12 21.48 -1.29
C LYS A 12 -6.61 20.25 -2.07
N GLN A 13 -6.55 20.28 -3.40
CA GLN A 13 -6.94 19.13 -4.23
C GLN A 13 -5.98 17.95 -4.06
N LEU A 14 -4.68 18.20 -4.00
CA LEU A 14 -3.66 17.17 -3.78
C LEU A 14 -3.82 16.51 -2.41
N ILE A 15 -4.04 17.30 -1.35
CA ILE A 15 -4.30 16.77 0.00
C ILE A 15 -5.56 15.88 0.03
N ARG A 16 -6.61 16.24 -0.72
CA ARG A 16 -7.80 15.39 -0.87
C ARG A 16 -7.50 14.09 -1.59
N LYS A 17 -6.70 14.12 -2.66
CA LYS A 17 -6.22 12.90 -3.34
C LYS A 17 -5.41 12.01 -2.38
N ARG A 18 -4.53 12.59 -1.56
CA ARG A 18 -3.76 11.87 -0.54
C ARG A 18 -4.68 11.20 0.48
N SER A 19 -5.74 11.87 0.88
CA SER A 19 -6.76 11.29 1.77
C SER A 19 -7.48 10.10 1.16
N SER A 20 -7.74 10.12 -0.16
CA SER A 20 -8.28 8.97 -0.88
C SER A 20 -7.31 7.78 -0.89
N ILE A 21 -6.02 8.02 -1.10
CA ILE A 21 -4.95 7.01 -0.99
C ILE A 21 -4.94 6.39 0.41
N LYS A 22 -4.99 7.21 1.47
CA LYS A 22 -5.08 6.73 2.86
C LYS A 22 -6.29 5.82 3.09
N GLY A 23 -7.44 6.13 2.47
CA GLY A 23 -8.62 5.27 2.50
C GLY A 23 -8.38 3.91 1.84
N ARG A 24 -7.73 3.88 0.67
CA ARG A 24 -7.37 2.63 -0.02
C ARG A 24 -6.37 1.77 0.79
N LEU A 25 -5.44 2.40 1.51
CA LEU A 25 -4.56 1.71 2.45
C LEU A 25 -5.35 1.03 3.57
N THR A 26 -6.37 1.70 4.11
CA THR A 26 -7.25 1.11 5.14
C THR A 26 -8.00 -0.10 4.58
N VAL A 27 -8.60 0.02 3.39
CA VAL A 27 -9.30 -1.11 2.75
C VAL A 27 -8.37 -2.31 2.54
N PHE A 28 -7.14 -2.09 2.09
CA PHE A 28 -6.17 -3.16 1.92
C PHE A 28 -5.75 -3.79 3.26
N LYS A 29 -5.51 -2.95 4.28
CA LYS A 29 -5.21 -3.42 5.65
C LYS A 29 -6.31 -4.33 6.18
N ASP A 30 -7.57 -3.94 6.01
CA ASP A 30 -8.71 -4.69 6.52
C ASP A 30 -8.84 -6.04 5.78
N TYR A 31 -8.63 -6.04 4.46
CA TYR A 31 -8.55 -7.29 3.69
C TYR A 31 -7.42 -8.20 4.18
N LEU A 32 -6.23 -7.64 4.40
CA LEU A 32 -5.07 -8.39 4.86
C LEU A 32 -5.28 -8.98 6.25
N ALA A 33 -5.96 -8.24 7.14
CA ALA A 33 -6.31 -8.70 8.48
C ALA A 33 -7.26 -9.90 8.47
N VAL A 34 -8.13 -10.03 7.45
CA VAL A 34 -8.99 -11.21 7.26
C VAL A 34 -8.16 -12.38 6.74
N ILE A 35 -7.37 -12.17 5.69
CA ILE A 35 -6.52 -13.22 5.09
C ILE A 35 -5.53 -13.78 6.11
N SER A 36 -4.92 -12.92 6.95
CA SER A 36 -3.91 -13.33 7.93
C SER A 36 -4.46 -14.21 9.06
N GLN A 37 -5.79 -14.32 9.21
CA GLN A 37 -6.41 -15.21 10.18
C GLN A 37 -6.57 -16.65 9.65
N ILE A 38 -6.38 -16.85 8.34
CA ILE A 38 -6.46 -18.16 7.70
C ILE A 38 -5.07 -18.80 7.77
N PRO A 39 -4.94 -20.04 8.30
CA PRO A 39 -3.68 -20.76 8.24
C PRO A 39 -3.18 -20.88 6.80
N THR A 40 -1.88 -20.69 6.57
CA THR A 40 -1.32 -20.72 5.21
C THR A 40 -1.52 -22.06 4.50
N THR A 41 -1.65 -23.16 5.26
CA THR A 41 -1.98 -24.50 4.75
C THR A 41 -3.39 -24.61 4.18
N ASP A 42 -4.29 -23.70 4.58
CA ASP A 42 -5.71 -23.74 4.25
C ASP A 42 -6.08 -22.71 3.16
N LEU A 43 -5.15 -21.78 2.85
CA LEU A 43 -5.32 -20.80 1.79
C LEU A 43 -5.45 -21.49 0.43
N GLN A 44 -6.52 -21.16 -0.29
CA GLN A 44 -6.71 -21.67 -1.64
C GLN A 44 -5.83 -20.92 -2.62
N LYS A 45 -5.48 -21.56 -3.74
CA LYS A 45 -4.74 -20.91 -4.84
C LYS A 45 -5.44 -19.63 -5.34
N ALA A 46 -6.77 -19.58 -5.27
CA ALA A 46 -7.56 -18.41 -5.60
C ALA A 46 -7.30 -17.23 -4.63
N ASP A 47 -7.21 -17.50 -3.33
CA ASP A 47 -6.97 -16.48 -2.29
C ASP A 47 -5.58 -15.87 -2.46
N VAL A 48 -4.57 -16.71 -2.69
CA VAL A 48 -3.18 -16.28 -2.94
C VAL A 48 -3.11 -15.45 -4.22
N LYS A 49 -3.84 -15.86 -5.26
CA LYS A 49 -3.90 -15.12 -6.53
C LYS A 49 -4.58 -13.76 -6.37
N GLU A 50 -5.68 -13.70 -5.63
CA GLU A 50 -6.36 -12.43 -5.33
C GLU A 50 -5.46 -11.50 -4.51
N LEU A 51 -4.80 -12.01 -3.47
CA LEU A 51 -3.86 -11.24 -2.67
C LEU A 51 -2.73 -10.68 -3.55
N SER A 52 -2.19 -11.49 -4.47
CA SER A 52 -1.16 -11.05 -5.43
C SER A 52 -1.65 -9.91 -6.33
N LEU A 53 -2.87 -9.99 -6.85
CA LEU A 53 -3.45 -8.92 -7.68
C LEU A 53 -3.67 -7.62 -6.89
N ARG A 54 -4.15 -7.75 -5.65
CA ARG A 54 -4.34 -6.59 -4.77
C ARG A 54 -3.01 -5.96 -4.36
N LEU A 55 -1.98 -6.78 -4.12
CA LEU A 55 -0.62 -6.33 -3.83
C LEU A 55 -0.04 -5.52 -4.99
N GLN A 56 -0.11 -6.02 -6.23
CA GLN A 56 0.33 -5.28 -7.42
C GLN A 56 -0.36 -3.91 -7.54
N LYS A 57 -1.66 -3.86 -7.24
CA LYS A 57 -2.41 -2.60 -7.24
C LYS A 57 -2.00 -1.65 -6.11
N LEU A 58 -1.55 -2.19 -4.97
CA LEU A 58 -1.02 -1.41 -3.85
C LEU A 58 0.36 -0.85 -4.14
N GLU A 59 1.24 -1.63 -4.79
CA GLU A 59 2.57 -1.18 -5.23
C GLU A 59 2.46 -0.04 -6.25
N SER A 60 1.55 -0.16 -7.23
CA SER A 60 1.25 0.94 -8.15
C SER A 60 0.71 2.18 -7.42
N LEU A 61 -0.15 1.99 -6.40
CA LEU A 61 -0.66 3.09 -5.59
C LEU A 61 0.44 3.76 -4.77
N PHE A 62 1.49 3.02 -4.40
CA PHE A 62 2.63 3.58 -3.68
C PHE A 62 3.44 4.53 -4.58
N SER A 63 3.65 4.16 -5.84
CA SER A 63 4.26 5.06 -6.82
C SER A 63 3.41 6.31 -7.08
N ASP A 64 2.09 6.15 -7.19
CA ASP A 64 1.16 7.30 -7.33
C ASP A 64 1.23 8.24 -6.11
N PHE A 65 1.38 7.66 -4.91
CA PHE A 65 1.54 8.42 -3.68
C PHE A 65 2.84 9.24 -3.67
N ASP A 66 3.96 8.64 -4.06
CA ASP A 66 5.26 9.32 -4.08
C ASP A 66 5.24 10.54 -5.00
N ALA A 67 4.71 10.38 -6.22
CA ALA A 67 4.53 11.48 -7.16
C ALA A 67 3.62 12.59 -6.59
N LEU A 68 2.48 12.21 -6.02
CA LEU A 68 1.53 13.15 -5.41
C LEU A 68 2.16 13.91 -4.24
N GLN A 69 2.95 13.22 -3.40
CA GLN A 69 3.57 13.81 -2.23
C GLN A 69 4.67 14.79 -2.61
N ILE A 70 5.44 14.52 -3.67
CA ILE A 70 6.41 15.48 -4.22
C ILE A 70 5.70 16.76 -4.66
N GLU A 71 4.57 16.67 -5.37
CA GLU A 71 3.79 17.86 -5.76
C GLU A 71 3.30 18.67 -4.55
N ILE A 72 2.89 17.99 -3.47
CA ILE A 72 2.49 18.64 -2.22
C ILE A 72 3.68 19.36 -1.57
N GLU A 73 4.85 18.72 -1.49
CA GLU A 73 6.05 19.27 -0.86
C GLU A 73 6.60 20.48 -1.62
N VAL A 74 6.48 20.49 -2.96
CA VAL A 74 6.81 21.66 -3.79
C VAL A 74 5.91 22.85 -3.47
N LEU A 75 4.61 22.61 -3.24
CA LEU A 75 3.63 23.66 -2.94
C LEU A 75 3.58 24.04 -1.45
N SER A 76 4.03 23.16 -0.56
CA SER A 76 3.93 23.29 0.89
C SER A 76 5.23 22.87 1.55
N ASN A 77 6.08 23.85 1.87
CA ASN A 77 7.36 23.62 2.53
C ASN A 77 7.22 23.51 4.07
N ASP A 78 6.17 22.84 4.54
CA ASP A 78 5.84 22.62 5.96
C ASP A 78 6.36 21.25 6.41
N GLU A 79 6.97 21.20 7.59
CA GLU A 79 7.47 19.98 8.25
C GLU A 79 6.36 18.93 8.41
N GLU A 80 5.11 19.36 8.52
CA GLU A 80 3.95 18.46 8.58
C GLU A 80 3.83 17.57 7.33
N GLN A 81 4.24 18.05 6.16
CA GLN A 81 4.18 17.24 4.94
C GLN A 81 5.20 16.10 4.98
N SER A 82 6.40 16.34 5.52
CA SER A 82 7.41 15.30 5.72
C SER A 82 6.96 14.25 6.74
N LYS A 83 6.27 14.67 7.81
CA LYS A 83 5.69 13.74 8.80
C LYS A 83 4.59 12.87 8.19
N GLU A 84 3.69 13.48 7.41
CA GLU A 84 2.66 12.75 6.69
C GLU A 84 3.26 11.77 5.67
N ARG A 85 4.32 12.16 4.96
CA ARG A 85 5.05 11.27 4.05
C ARG A 85 5.53 10.03 4.78
N TYR A 86 6.33 10.22 5.82
CA TYR A 86 6.91 9.12 6.59
C TYR A 86 5.84 8.19 7.17
N SER A 87 4.74 8.74 7.70
CA SER A 87 3.63 7.96 8.24
C SER A 87 2.96 7.08 7.18
N ILE A 88 2.71 7.62 5.98
CA ILE A 88 2.06 6.90 4.90
C ILE A 88 2.99 5.86 4.28
N GLU A 89 4.27 6.19 4.06
CA GLU A 89 5.28 5.26 3.53
C GLU A 89 5.43 4.03 4.43
N ASN A 90 5.53 4.22 5.74
CA ASN A 90 5.60 3.10 6.69
C ASN A 90 4.37 2.19 6.62
N ARG A 91 3.18 2.74 6.36
CA ARG A 91 1.97 1.94 6.14
C ARG A 91 2.08 1.13 4.85
N PHE A 92 2.58 1.71 3.76
CA PHE A 92 2.83 0.97 2.52
C PHE A 92 3.81 -0.18 2.75
N TYR A 93 4.99 0.10 3.33
CA TYR A 93 6.00 -0.92 3.58
C TYR A 93 5.48 -2.06 4.46
N SER A 94 4.80 -1.74 5.56
CA SER A 94 4.21 -2.75 6.45
C SER A 94 3.18 -3.63 5.73
N LEU A 95 2.30 -3.04 4.92
CA LEU A 95 1.25 -3.79 4.21
C LEU A 95 1.80 -4.62 3.06
N ILE A 96 2.72 -4.07 2.26
CA ILE A 96 3.37 -4.75 1.14
C ILE A 96 4.17 -5.96 1.65
N SER A 97 5.05 -5.75 2.64
CA SER A 97 5.86 -6.83 3.20
C SER A 97 5.00 -7.94 3.83
N SER A 98 3.96 -7.59 4.58
CA SER A 98 3.06 -8.58 5.17
C SER A 98 2.34 -9.41 4.11
N ALA A 99 1.89 -8.79 3.02
CA ALA A 99 1.27 -9.49 1.90
C ALA A 99 2.26 -10.42 1.18
N GLN A 100 3.50 -9.96 0.94
CA GLN A 100 4.57 -10.76 0.33
C GLN A 100 4.88 -12.01 1.16
N ILE A 101 5.03 -11.87 2.48
CA ILE A 101 5.29 -13.00 3.39
C ILE A 101 4.18 -14.07 3.30
N ILE A 102 2.90 -13.65 3.25
CA ILE A 102 1.78 -14.59 3.14
C ILE A 102 1.84 -15.35 1.81
N ILE A 103 2.09 -14.64 0.70
CA ILE A 103 2.22 -15.25 -0.63
C ILE A 103 3.39 -16.24 -0.66
N GLU A 104 4.56 -15.84 -0.19
CA GLU A 104 5.76 -16.69 -0.15
C GLU A 104 5.55 -17.94 0.71
N SER A 105 4.95 -17.78 1.89
CA SER A 105 4.67 -18.89 2.81
C SER A 105 3.66 -19.89 2.22
N SER A 106 2.73 -19.43 1.37
CA SER A 106 1.78 -20.31 0.69
C SER A 106 2.42 -21.14 -0.44
N ASN A 107 3.53 -20.67 -1.02
CA ASN A 107 4.23 -21.36 -2.10
C ASN A 107 5.22 -22.43 -1.60
N GLN A 108 5.76 -22.28 -0.39
CA GLN A 108 6.72 -23.25 0.19
C GLN A 108 6.09 -24.61 0.53
N GLY A 109 4.76 -24.71 0.60
CA GLY A 109 4.04 -25.98 0.82
C GLY A 109 4.01 -26.92 -0.39
N ASP A 110 4.24 -26.40 -1.61
CA ASP A 110 4.13 -27.18 -2.85
C ASP A 110 5.44 -27.95 -3.19
N ASP A 111 6.60 -27.58 -2.62
CA ASP A 111 7.91 -28.15 -2.99
C ASP A 111 8.23 -29.50 -2.31
N ILE A 112 7.49 -29.90 -1.26
CA ILE A 112 7.81 -31.12 -0.49
C ILE A 112 7.37 -32.40 -1.23
N PHE A 113 6.43 -32.31 -2.17
CA PHE A 113 5.84 -33.49 -2.84
C PHE A 113 6.44 -33.82 -4.22
N VAL A 114 7.43 -33.06 -4.70
CA VAL A 114 7.98 -33.25 -6.07
C VAL A 114 9.10 -34.32 -6.14
N ASN A 115 9.65 -34.77 -5.00
CA ASN A 115 10.78 -35.72 -4.98
C ASN A 115 10.44 -37.17 -4.56
N ALA A 116 9.17 -37.58 -4.67
CA ALA A 116 8.77 -38.97 -4.42
C ALA A 116 8.29 -39.66 -5.72
N LYS A 117 9.19 -39.87 -6.67
CA LYS A 117 9.05 -40.90 -7.73
C LYS A 117 10.40 -41.45 -8.15
#